data_AF-A0A1B6EUQ8-F1
#
_entry.id   AF-A0A1B6EUQ8-F1
#
_cell.length_a   1.000
_cell.length_b   1.000
_cell.length_c   1.000
_cell.angle_alpha   90.00
_cell.angle_beta   90.00
_cell.angle_gamma   90.00
#
_symmetry.space_group_name_H-M   'P 1'
#
loop_
_entity.id
_entity.type
_entity.pdbx_description
1 polymer ?
#
loop_
_entity_poly.entity_id
_entity_poly.type
_entity_poly.pdbx_seq_one_letter_code
_entity_poly.pdbx_strand_id
1 'polypeptide(L)'
;FGSTSLVVLCSYSGLLIHAKYFDCDPLTTQLAKAKDQLLPLLVMDTLGSIPGLPGLFVAGVFSAALSSMSTGLNSMSAVALEDFYKSYIDSSPSKRHSNLLVRSVVVVVGVVCVLMVYIVERLGSVLQLAISLSSIPSGPSIGIFTMGMFIPRINSTGALIGGFSSLAFMSWLVIGAQYAIAQGKLRFEPKAVISTGCHYAFNATAKPVIIDETEEVWSLFRLSYMWYTLVGASISIVVAFVVSLTFSSGQTENLPHKLFSPVIHKYLSPPKEKESKHEIPVISIITA
;
A
#
# COMPACT_ATOMS: atom_id res chain seq x y z
N PHE A 1 7.22 -12.62 -11.71
CA PHE A 1 7.65 -12.17 -13.06
C PHE A 1 7.10 -10.79 -13.40
N GLY A 2 5.78 -10.55 -13.42
CA GLY A 2 5.21 -9.24 -13.80
C GLY A 2 5.70 -8.04 -12.98
N SER A 3 5.68 -8.12 -11.64
CA SER A 3 6.08 -6.99 -10.78
C SER A 3 7.55 -6.58 -10.93
N THR A 4 8.45 -7.55 -11.12
CA THR A 4 9.87 -7.27 -11.36
C THR A 4 10.06 -6.54 -12.69
N SER A 5 9.39 -6.98 -13.76
CA SER A 5 9.44 -6.32 -15.05
C SER A 5 8.92 -4.88 -14.98
N LEU A 6 7.83 -4.65 -14.24
CA LEU A 6 7.29 -3.31 -14.01
C LEU A 6 8.33 -2.39 -13.36
N VAL A 7 8.97 -2.84 -12.27
CA VAL A 7 9.97 -2.04 -11.55
C VAL A 7 11.18 -1.71 -12.43
N VAL A 8 11.64 -2.67 -13.24
CA VAL A 8 12.75 -2.45 -14.18
C VAL A 8 12.37 -1.39 -15.21
N LEU A 9 11.17 -1.47 -15.80
CA LEU A 9 10.67 -0.48 -16.76
C LEU A 9 10.52 0.91 -16.13
N CYS A 10 9.94 1.02 -14.93
CA CYS A 10 9.80 2.29 -14.23
C CYS A 10 11.17 2.91 -13.91
N SER A 11 12.13 2.09 -13.47
CA SER A 11 13.50 2.54 -13.16
C SER A 11 14.20 3.04 -14.41
N TYR A 12 14.06 2.31 -15.52
CA TYR A 12 14.60 2.69 -16.82
C TYR A 12 13.99 4.01 -17.32
N SER A 13 12.68 4.20 -17.22
CA SER A 13 12.02 5.47 -17.55
C SER A 13 12.55 6.63 -16.70
N GLY A 14 12.80 6.41 -15.40
CA GLY A 14 13.43 7.41 -14.54
C GLY A 14 14.84 7.81 -14.99
N LEU A 15 15.65 6.84 -15.42
CA LEU A 15 16.98 7.11 -15.99
C LEU A 15 16.90 7.88 -17.30
N LEU A 16 15.94 7.58 -18.18
CA LEU A 16 15.71 8.33 -19.42
C LEU A 16 15.33 9.78 -19.16
N ILE A 17 14.43 10.03 -18.20
CA ILE A 17 14.07 11.39 -17.77
C ILE A 17 15.33 12.11 -17.27
N HIS A 18 16.14 11.47 -16.43
CA HIS A 18 17.37 12.08 -15.94
C HIS A 18 18.35 12.40 -17.08
N ALA A 19 18.56 11.48 -18.01
CA ALA A 19 19.46 11.66 -19.15
C ALA A 19 19.00 12.77 -20.09
N LYS A 20 17.68 12.94 -20.28
CA LYS A 20 17.12 13.99 -21.15
C LYS A 20 17.18 15.38 -20.52
N TYR A 21 16.93 15.48 -19.22
CA TYR A 21 16.79 16.74 -18.49
C TYR A 21 17.95 17.03 -17.53
N PHE A 22 19.12 16.43 -17.76
CA PHE A 22 20.29 16.64 -16.91
C PHE A 22 20.78 18.09 -16.91
N ASP A 23 20.85 18.70 -18.09
CA ASP A 23 21.36 20.08 -18.29
C ASP A 23 20.28 21.17 -18.15
N CYS A 24 19.01 20.77 -18.24
CA CYS A 24 17.86 21.66 -18.15
C CYS A 24 16.75 20.97 -17.35
N ASP A 25 16.68 21.26 -16.06
CA ASP A 25 15.64 20.72 -15.18
C ASP A 25 14.28 21.42 -15.39
N PRO A 26 13.25 20.72 -15.92
CA PRO A 26 11.93 21.31 -16.18
C PRO A 26 11.15 21.66 -14.89
N LEU A 27 11.55 21.15 -13.72
CA LEU A 27 10.88 21.47 -12.46
C LEU A 27 11.26 22.87 -11.96
N THR A 28 12.56 23.20 -11.97
CA THR A 28 13.05 24.53 -11.57
C THR A 28 12.63 25.62 -12.53
N THR A 29 12.54 25.35 -13.83
CA THR A 29 12.06 26.30 -14.83
C THR A 29 10.53 26.47 -14.86
N GLN A 30 9.79 25.70 -14.05
CA GLN A 30 8.32 25.67 -14.01
C GLN A 30 7.65 25.17 -15.32
N LEU A 31 8.39 24.47 -16.18
CA LEU A 31 7.80 23.76 -17.31
C LEU A 31 6.94 22.57 -16.84
N ALA A 32 7.39 21.87 -15.79
CA ALA A 32 6.62 20.87 -15.06
C ALA A 32 6.27 21.40 -13.66
N LYS A 33 4.99 21.41 -13.30
CA LYS A 33 4.52 21.89 -11.99
C LYS A 33 4.75 20.88 -10.87
N ALA A 34 4.71 19.59 -11.21
CA ALA A 34 4.86 18.48 -10.27
C ALA A 34 5.77 17.38 -10.84
N LYS A 35 6.41 16.61 -9.95
CA LYS A 35 7.31 15.51 -10.32
C LYS A 35 6.62 14.45 -11.18
N ASP A 36 5.34 14.20 -10.93
CA ASP A 36 4.55 13.18 -11.62
C ASP A 36 4.25 13.55 -13.10
N GLN A 37 4.47 14.81 -13.49
CA GLN A 37 4.27 15.30 -14.86
C GLN A 37 5.49 15.11 -15.76
N LEU A 38 6.64 14.73 -15.21
CA LEU A 38 7.89 14.57 -15.97
C LEU A 38 7.80 13.49 -17.04
N LEU A 39 7.14 12.37 -16.74
CA LEU A 39 7.01 11.27 -17.69
C LEU A 39 6.10 11.63 -18.87
N PRO A 40 4.88 12.18 -18.67
CA PRO A 40 4.09 12.75 -19.76
C PRO A 40 4.84 13.81 -20.57
N LEU A 41 5.61 14.69 -19.92
CA LEU A 41 6.42 15.71 -20.60
C LEU A 41 7.47 15.06 -21.51
N LEU A 42 8.21 14.06 -21.03
CA LEU A 42 9.17 13.30 -21.84
C LEU A 42 8.53 12.65 -23.08
N VAL A 43 7.32 12.08 -22.92
CA VAL A 43 6.58 11.48 -24.03
C VAL A 43 6.17 12.54 -25.06
N MET A 44 5.66 13.69 -24.62
CA MET A 44 5.30 14.78 -25.53
C MET A 44 6.54 15.32 -26.27
N ASP A 45 7.66 15.50 -25.58
CA ASP A 45 8.89 16.03 -26.17
C ASP A 45 9.56 15.06 -27.16
N THR A 46 9.49 13.75 -26.90
CA THR A 46 10.20 12.75 -27.71
C THR A 46 9.31 12.15 -28.80
N LEU A 47 8.04 11.92 -28.51
CA LEU A 47 7.09 11.24 -29.41
C LEU A 47 6.08 12.20 -30.04
N GLY A 48 6.11 13.49 -29.70
CA GLY A 48 5.15 14.49 -30.18
C GLY A 48 5.15 14.71 -31.69
N SER A 49 6.24 14.37 -32.39
CA SER A 49 6.31 14.43 -33.85
C SER A 49 5.48 13.35 -34.54
N ILE A 50 5.11 12.28 -33.83
CA ILE A 50 4.31 11.16 -34.38
C ILE A 50 2.86 11.34 -33.90
N PRO A 51 1.93 11.70 -34.80
CA PRO A 51 0.54 11.93 -34.40
C PRO A 51 -0.08 10.64 -33.85
N GLY A 52 -0.83 10.77 -32.75
CA GLY A 52 -1.55 9.67 -32.10
C GLY A 52 -0.74 8.90 -31.05
N LEU A 53 0.60 8.89 -31.10
CA LEU A 53 1.42 8.10 -30.17
C LEU A 53 1.39 8.64 -28.72
N PRO A 54 1.46 9.97 -28.47
CA PRO A 54 1.23 10.50 -27.12
C PRO A 54 -0.18 10.22 -26.61
N GLY A 55 -1.19 10.26 -27.50
CA GLY A 55 -2.57 9.91 -27.16
C GLY A 55 -2.72 8.45 -26.74
N LEU A 56 -2.06 7.53 -27.44
CA LEU A 56 -2.01 6.11 -27.09
C LEU A 56 -1.36 5.88 -25.72
N PHE A 57 -0.27 6.59 -25.42
CA PHE A 57 0.38 6.54 -24.11
C PHE A 57 -0.58 6.97 -22.99
N VAL A 58 -1.24 8.13 -23.15
CA VAL A 58 -2.19 8.64 -22.16
C VAL A 58 -3.39 7.69 -22.00
N ALA A 59 -3.91 7.13 -23.09
CA ALA A 59 -4.98 6.13 -23.05
C ALA A 59 -4.57 4.87 -22.27
N GLY A 60 -3.33 4.39 -22.45
CA GLY A 60 -2.78 3.27 -21.70
C GLY A 60 -2.67 3.54 -20.19
N VAL A 61 -2.20 4.74 -19.81
CA VAL A 61 -2.11 5.16 -18.41
C VAL A 61 -3.48 5.19 -17.75
N PHE A 62 -4.48 5.80 -18.40
CA PHE A 62 -5.86 5.81 -17.90
C PHE A 62 -6.45 4.41 -17.81
N SER A 63 -6.22 3.55 -18.80
CA SER A 63 -6.68 2.16 -18.78
C SER A 63 -6.10 1.39 -17.58
N ALA A 64 -4.80 1.50 -17.33
CA ALA A 64 -4.14 0.87 -16.18
C ALA A 64 -4.66 1.39 -14.84
N ALA A 65 -4.86 2.71 -14.72
CA ALA A 65 -5.41 3.33 -13.53
C ALA A 65 -6.86 2.88 -13.25
N LEU A 66 -7.71 2.89 -14.29
CA LEU A 66 -9.11 2.45 -14.19
C LEU A 66 -9.23 0.96 -13.87
N SER A 67 -8.34 0.12 -14.40
CA SER A 67 -8.29 -1.31 -14.07
C SER A 67 -8.02 -1.52 -12.57
N SER A 68 -7.00 -0.84 -12.03
CA SER A 68 -6.66 -0.93 -10.60
C SER A 68 -7.77 -0.39 -9.71
N MET A 69 -8.37 0.75 -10.09
CA MET A 69 -9.50 1.35 -9.38
C MET A 69 -10.72 0.43 -9.36
N SER A 70 -11.06 -0.19 -10.49
CA SER A 70 -12.16 -1.15 -10.59
C SER A 70 -11.96 -2.36 -9.67
N THR A 71 -10.76 -2.95 -9.68
CA THR A 71 -10.43 -4.07 -8.78
C THR A 71 -10.52 -3.66 -7.31
N GLY A 72 -10.02 -2.47 -6.95
CA GLY A 72 -10.08 -1.94 -5.58
C GLY A 72 -11.51 -1.71 -5.09
N LEU A 73 -12.33 -1.01 -5.88
CA LEU A 73 -13.73 -0.74 -5.53
C LEU A 73 -14.56 -2.02 -5.45
N ASN A 74 -14.37 -2.95 -6.39
CA ASN A 74 -15.06 -4.23 -6.38
C ASN A 74 -14.69 -5.06 -5.14
N SER A 75 -13.40 -5.14 -4.80
CA SER A 75 -12.94 -5.86 -3.61
C SER A 75 -13.49 -5.25 -2.32
N MET A 76 -13.51 -3.92 -2.22
CA MET A 76 -14.09 -3.22 -1.07
C MET A 76 -15.60 -3.49 -0.93
N SER A 77 -16.32 -3.52 -2.05
CA SER A 77 -17.75 -3.84 -2.04
C SER A 77 -18.05 -5.28 -1.65
N ALA A 78 -17.16 -6.22 -2.01
CA ALA A 78 -17.25 -7.61 -1.56
C ALA A 78 -17.00 -7.72 -0.05
N VAL A 79 -15.97 -7.04 0.48
CA VAL A 79 -15.69 -6.96 1.92
C VAL A 79 -16.88 -6.34 2.67
N ALA A 80 -17.46 -5.25 2.17
CA ALA A 80 -18.64 -4.63 2.77
C ALA A 80 -19.85 -5.58 2.85
N LEU A 81 -20.02 -6.45 1.86
CA LEU A 81 -21.10 -7.43 1.85
C LEU A 81 -20.81 -8.63 2.76
N GLU A 82 -19.65 -9.28 2.59
CA GLU A 82 -19.33 -10.54 3.27
C GLU A 82 -18.95 -10.31 4.74
N ASP A 83 -18.07 -9.34 5.02
CA ASP A 83 -17.50 -9.17 6.36
C ASP A 83 -18.38 -8.29 7.25
N PHE A 84 -19.10 -7.32 6.68
CA PHE A 84 -19.96 -6.41 7.45
C PHE A 84 -21.43 -6.79 7.36
N TYR A 85 -22.02 -6.78 6.15
CA TYR A 85 -23.46 -6.96 6.03
C TYR A 85 -23.92 -8.36 6.44
N LYS A 86 -23.29 -9.42 5.91
CA LYS A 86 -23.67 -10.79 6.24
C LYS A 86 -23.35 -11.20 7.66
N SER A 87 -22.25 -10.70 8.21
CA SER A 87 -21.85 -11.04 9.58
C SER A 87 -22.70 -10.35 10.65
N TYR A 88 -23.19 -9.12 10.41
CA TYR A 88 -23.86 -8.32 11.45
C TYR A 88 -25.35 -8.04 11.23
N ILE A 89 -25.85 -8.12 9.99
CA ILE A 89 -27.23 -7.69 9.67
C ILE A 89 -28.08 -8.88 9.23
N ASP A 90 -27.72 -9.53 8.14
CA ASP A 90 -28.47 -10.65 7.57
C ASP A 90 -27.51 -11.64 6.91
N SER A 91 -27.39 -12.83 7.47
CA SER A 91 -26.47 -13.86 7.00
C SER A 91 -26.86 -14.47 5.65
N SER A 92 -28.09 -14.25 5.15
CA SER A 92 -28.54 -14.77 3.87
C SER A 92 -29.42 -13.78 3.09
N PRO A 93 -28.85 -12.66 2.61
CA PRO A 93 -29.60 -11.66 1.87
C PRO A 93 -30.06 -12.18 0.51
N SER A 94 -31.23 -11.71 0.08
CA SER A 94 -31.70 -11.94 -1.28
C SER A 94 -30.70 -11.43 -2.33
N LYS A 95 -30.57 -12.13 -3.47
CA LYS A 95 -29.67 -11.76 -4.58
C LYS A 95 -29.88 -10.33 -5.06
N ARG A 96 -31.13 -9.85 -5.07
CA ARG A 96 -31.46 -8.47 -5.47
C ARG A 96 -30.90 -7.44 -4.49
N HIS A 97 -31.03 -7.70 -3.19
CA HIS A 97 -30.53 -6.81 -2.14
C HIS A 97 -29.01 -6.78 -2.09
N SER A 98 -28.36 -7.95 -2.23
CA SER A 98 -26.89 -8.06 -2.32
C SER A 98 -26.34 -7.25 -3.49
N ASN A 99 -26.93 -7.37 -4.68
CA ASN A 99 -26.50 -6.62 -5.85
C ASN A 99 -26.71 -5.11 -5.71
N LEU A 100 -27.82 -4.69 -5.09
CA LEU A 100 -28.07 -3.27 -4.83
C LEU A 100 -27.04 -2.70 -3.84
N LEU A 101 -26.74 -3.44 -2.78
CA LEU A 101 -25.76 -3.04 -1.76
C LEU A 101 -24.37 -2.90 -2.38
N VAL A 102 -23.88 -3.94 -3.06
CA VAL A 102 -22.54 -3.94 -3.68
C VAL A 102 -22.39 -2.76 -4.64
N ARG A 103 -23.38 -2.53 -5.51
CA ARG A 103 -23.37 -1.38 -6.45
C ARG A 103 -23.41 -0.04 -5.71
N SER A 104 -24.21 0.08 -4.66
CA SER A 104 -24.29 1.30 -3.85
C SER A 104 -22.96 1.61 -3.18
N VAL A 105 -22.30 0.61 -2.59
CA VAL A 105 -20.98 0.77 -1.96
C VAL A 105 -19.94 1.25 -2.98
N VAL A 106 -19.90 0.67 -4.18
CA VAL A 106 -18.98 1.12 -5.24
C VAL A 106 -19.19 2.59 -5.59
N VAL A 107 -20.45 3.02 -5.76
CA VAL A 107 -20.78 4.42 -6.09
C VAL A 107 -20.39 5.36 -4.95
N VAL A 108 -20.75 5.03 -3.71
CA VAL A 108 -20.45 5.87 -2.54
C VAL A 108 -18.95 6.01 -2.33
N VAL A 109 -18.20 4.90 -2.35
CA VAL A 109 -16.75 4.92 -2.21
C VAL A 109 -16.11 5.69 -3.37
N GLY A 110 -16.59 5.50 -4.60
CA GLY A 110 -16.13 6.26 -5.77
C GLY A 110 -16.29 7.78 -5.61
N VAL A 111 -17.45 8.24 -5.11
CA VAL A 111 -17.69 9.66 -4.81
C VAL A 111 -16.73 10.17 -3.73
N VAL A 112 -16.53 9.40 -2.65
CA VAL A 112 -15.58 9.76 -1.59
C VAL A 112 -14.15 9.86 -2.13
N CYS A 113 -13.73 8.95 -3.02
CA CYS A 113 -12.43 9.01 -3.67
C CYS A 113 -12.25 10.28 -4.50
N VAL A 114 -13.27 10.71 -5.26
CA VAL A 114 -13.24 11.96 -6.04
C VAL A 114 -13.11 13.18 -5.13
N LEU A 115 -13.85 13.21 -4.01
CA LEU A 115 -13.76 14.31 -3.03
C LEU A 115 -12.37 14.37 -2.38
N MET A 116 -11.75 13.22 -2.10
CA MET A 116 -10.42 13.14 -1.50
C MET A 116 -9.30 13.70 -2.38
N VAL A 117 -9.50 13.77 -3.71
CA VAL A 117 -8.50 14.35 -4.63
C VAL A 117 -8.15 15.79 -4.24
N TYR A 118 -9.12 16.59 -3.80
CA TYR A 118 -8.87 17.99 -3.39
C TYR A 118 -7.88 18.11 -2.23
N ILE A 119 -7.88 17.12 -1.33
CA ILE A 119 -6.95 17.06 -0.20
C ILE A 119 -5.59 16.55 -0.66
N VAL A 120 -5.56 15.49 -1.47
CA VAL A 120 -4.33 14.88 -1.97
C VAL A 120 -3.51 15.84 -2.85
N GLU A 121 -4.15 16.70 -3.63
CA GLU A 121 -3.47 17.73 -4.44
C GLU A 121 -2.68 18.76 -3.60
N ARG A 122 -3.02 18.90 -2.31
CA ARG A 122 -2.30 19.78 -1.37
C ARG A 122 -1.18 19.04 -0.63
N LEU A 123 -1.14 17.71 -0.73
CA LEU A 123 -0.16 16.87 -0.07
C LEU A 123 1.01 16.60 -1.04
N GLY A 124 2.24 16.55 -0.51
CA GLY A 124 3.49 16.64 -1.27
C GLY A 124 3.63 15.73 -2.50
N SER A 125 4.43 14.66 -2.41
CA SER A 125 4.59 13.72 -3.52
C SER A 125 3.51 12.63 -3.43
N VAL A 126 2.72 12.47 -4.49
CA VAL A 126 1.61 11.50 -4.54
C VAL A 126 2.12 10.07 -4.33
N LEU A 127 3.25 9.71 -4.96
CA LEU A 127 3.87 8.39 -4.80
C LEU A 127 4.24 8.11 -3.33
N GLN A 128 4.91 9.07 -2.68
CA GLN A 128 5.31 8.94 -1.29
C GLN A 128 4.08 8.82 -0.37
N LEU A 129 3.05 9.61 -0.62
CA LEU A 129 1.81 9.56 0.14
C LEU A 129 1.13 8.20 0.00
N ALA A 130 0.98 7.71 -1.23
CA ALA A 130 0.34 6.43 -1.51
C ALA A 130 1.04 5.27 -0.80
N ILE A 131 2.37 5.16 -0.96
CA ILE A 131 3.14 4.09 -0.31
C ILE A 131 3.04 4.20 1.22
N SER A 132 3.18 5.40 1.78
CA SER A 132 3.16 5.61 3.22
C SER A 132 1.80 5.23 3.84
N LEU A 133 0.69 5.68 3.24
CA LEU A 133 -0.66 5.36 3.75
C LEU A 133 -0.98 3.87 3.55
N SER A 134 -0.60 3.27 2.43
CA SER A 134 -0.82 1.83 2.19
C SER A 134 -0.06 0.96 3.20
N SER A 135 1.06 1.42 3.75
CA SER A 135 1.81 0.69 4.78
C SER A 135 1.08 0.56 6.11
N ILE A 136 0.16 1.49 6.45
CA ILE A 136 -0.55 1.50 7.74
C ILE A 136 -1.32 0.18 7.97
N PRO A 137 -2.24 -0.26 7.09
CA PRO A 137 -2.90 -1.56 7.24
C PRO A 137 -2.05 -2.75 6.77
N SER A 138 -1.17 -2.54 5.77
CA SER A 138 -0.38 -3.64 5.19
C SER A 138 0.65 -4.20 6.17
N GLY A 139 1.31 -3.35 6.96
CA GLY A 139 2.31 -3.77 7.95
C GLY A 139 1.76 -4.74 9.00
N PRO A 140 0.73 -4.36 9.78
CA PRO A 140 0.08 -5.26 10.73
C PRO A 140 -0.46 -6.53 10.08
N SER A 141 -1.07 -6.44 8.89
CA SER A 141 -1.61 -7.61 8.18
C SER A 141 -0.51 -8.62 7.86
N ILE A 142 0.62 -8.16 7.30
CA ILE A 142 1.80 -9.01 7.05
C ILE A 142 2.32 -9.60 8.37
N GLY A 143 2.37 -8.80 9.44
CA GLY A 143 2.74 -9.26 10.77
C GLY A 143 1.87 -10.43 11.26
N ILE A 144 0.55 -10.27 11.21
CA ILE A 144 -0.46 -11.27 11.63
C ILE A 144 -0.35 -12.56 10.82
N PHE A 145 -0.31 -12.48 9.50
CA PHE A 145 -0.16 -13.68 8.66
C PHE A 145 1.18 -14.38 8.91
N THR A 146 2.26 -13.61 9.06
CA THR A 146 3.60 -14.17 9.33
C THR A 146 3.60 -14.89 10.67
N MET A 147 3.12 -14.28 11.74
CA MET A 147 3.09 -14.95 13.04
C MET A 147 2.14 -16.14 13.07
N GLY A 148 0.99 -16.07 12.40
CA GLY A 148 0.05 -17.19 12.31
C GLY A 148 0.62 -18.41 11.59
N MET A 149 1.41 -18.19 10.53
CA MET A 149 2.08 -19.28 9.79
C MET A 149 3.33 -19.80 10.49
N PHE A 150 4.08 -18.93 11.17
CA PHE A 150 5.44 -19.22 11.62
C PHE A 150 5.64 -19.40 13.14
N ILE A 151 4.73 -18.92 13.99
CA ILE A 151 4.91 -18.86 15.45
C ILE A 151 3.74 -19.55 16.15
N PRO A 152 3.86 -20.86 16.48
CA PRO A 152 2.76 -21.62 17.08
C PRO A 152 2.42 -21.22 18.52
N ARG A 153 3.26 -20.40 19.16
CA ARG A 153 3.07 -19.93 20.54
C ARG A 153 2.19 -18.69 20.66
N ILE A 154 1.81 -18.05 19.56
CA ILE A 154 1.01 -16.82 19.60
C ILE A 154 -0.48 -17.18 19.70
N ASN A 155 -1.14 -16.59 20.71
CA ASN A 155 -2.58 -16.75 20.93
C ASN A 155 -3.39 -15.72 20.12
N SER A 156 -4.67 -16.01 19.87
CA SER A 156 -5.56 -15.12 19.11
C SER A 156 -5.67 -13.71 19.72
N THR A 157 -5.68 -13.63 21.06
CA THR A 157 -5.72 -12.35 21.78
C THR A 157 -4.44 -11.53 21.58
N GLY A 158 -3.27 -12.16 21.64
CA GLY A 158 -1.99 -11.51 21.39
C GLY A 158 -1.86 -11.08 19.93
N ALA A 159 -2.32 -11.91 18.99
CA ALA A 159 -2.36 -11.55 17.58
C ALA A 159 -3.22 -10.29 17.33
N LEU A 160 -4.39 -10.22 17.96
CA LEU A 160 -5.31 -9.08 17.83
C LEU A 160 -4.75 -7.81 18.48
N ILE A 161 -4.21 -7.89 19.69
CA ILE A 161 -3.59 -6.76 20.38
C ILE A 161 -2.33 -6.27 19.65
N GLY A 162 -1.50 -7.19 19.15
CA GLY A 162 -0.34 -6.87 18.31
C GLY A 162 -0.72 -6.20 17.00
N GLY A 163 -1.80 -6.65 16.36
CA GLY A 163 -2.38 -6.01 15.18
C GLY A 163 -2.82 -4.58 15.43
N PHE A 164 -3.68 -4.36 16.44
CA PHE A 164 -4.22 -3.03 16.75
C PHE A 164 -3.16 -2.05 17.26
N SER A 165 -2.23 -2.51 18.10
CA SER A 165 -1.13 -1.67 18.58
C SER A 165 -0.21 -1.21 17.44
N SER A 166 0.13 -2.11 16.51
CA SER A 166 0.88 -1.76 15.31
C SER A 166 0.10 -0.79 14.41
N LEU A 167 -1.19 -1.03 14.19
CA LEU A 167 -2.05 -0.15 13.41
C LEU A 167 -2.08 1.28 14.01
N ALA A 168 -2.24 1.40 15.33
CA ALA A 168 -2.27 2.69 16.01
C ALA A 168 -0.91 3.41 15.93
N PHE A 169 0.18 2.68 16.18
CA PHE A 169 1.53 3.24 16.11
C PHE A 169 1.88 3.70 14.68
N MET A 170 1.59 2.86 13.68
CA MET A 170 1.83 3.20 12.27
C MET A 170 0.95 4.36 11.81
N SER A 171 -0.30 4.43 12.27
CA SER A 171 -1.17 5.58 11.99
C SER A 171 -0.58 6.87 12.54
N TRP A 172 -0.13 6.87 13.81
CA TRP A 172 0.55 8.01 14.43
C TRP A 172 1.82 8.41 13.66
N LEU A 173 2.68 7.44 13.35
CA LEU A 173 3.96 7.68 12.68
C LEU A 173 3.77 8.23 11.26
N VAL A 174 2.89 7.62 10.47
CA VAL A 174 2.67 8.02 9.07
C VAL A 174 1.94 9.35 9.00
N ILE A 175 0.84 9.53 9.76
CA ILE A 175 0.08 10.78 9.75
C ILE A 175 0.95 11.93 10.27
N GLY A 176 1.74 11.71 11.34
CA GLY A 176 2.69 12.69 11.85
C GLY A 176 3.77 13.08 10.82
N ALA A 177 4.34 12.09 10.11
CA ALA A 177 5.30 12.36 9.04
C ALA A 177 4.66 13.14 7.88
N GLN A 178 3.45 12.78 7.44
CA GLN A 178 2.75 13.50 6.36
C GLN A 178 2.39 14.93 6.78
N TYR A 179 1.98 15.13 8.04
CA TYR A 179 1.69 16.45 8.59
C TYR A 179 2.95 17.33 8.63
N ALA A 180 4.09 16.79 9.06
CA ALA A 180 5.37 17.50 9.05
C ALA A 180 5.83 17.88 7.63
N ILE A 181 5.60 17.00 6.65
CA ILE A 181 5.87 17.29 5.23
C ILE A 181 4.94 18.38 4.70
N ALA A 182 3.64 18.32 5.02
CA ALA A 182 2.66 19.32 4.60
C ALA A 182 2.93 20.72 5.16
N GLN A 183 3.46 20.81 6.39
CA GLN A 183 3.90 22.05 7.03
C GLN A 183 5.25 22.57 6.51
N GLY A 184 5.96 21.80 5.67
CA GLY A 184 7.29 22.16 5.17
C GLY A 184 8.42 21.95 6.18
N LYS A 185 8.14 21.43 7.38
CA LYS A 185 9.13 21.14 8.44
C LYS A 185 10.04 19.96 8.10
N LEU A 186 9.55 19.04 7.26
CA LEU A 186 10.30 17.88 6.80
C LEU A 186 10.41 17.91 5.27
N ARG A 187 11.59 18.28 4.76
CA ARG A 187 11.88 18.33 3.33
C ARG A 187 13.09 17.47 3.02
N PHE A 188 12.94 16.54 2.08
CA PHE A 188 14.05 15.75 1.57
C PHE A 188 14.82 16.58 0.55
N GLU A 189 16.11 16.78 0.79
CA GLU A 189 16.98 17.58 -0.06
C GLU A 189 17.12 16.91 -1.43
N PRO A 190 16.72 17.58 -2.54
CA PRO A 190 16.90 17.03 -3.86
C PRO A 190 18.38 17.07 -4.26
N LYS A 191 18.78 16.16 -5.17
CA LYS A 191 20.08 16.25 -5.84
C LYS A 191 20.21 17.62 -6.52
N ALA A 192 21.42 18.20 -6.52
CA ALA A 192 21.71 19.44 -7.23
C ALA A 192 21.30 19.32 -8.71
N VAL A 193 20.62 20.35 -9.21
CA VAL A 193 20.10 20.44 -10.58
C VAL A 193 20.75 21.62 -11.30
N ILE A 194 20.85 21.50 -12.63
CA ILE A 194 21.41 22.54 -13.51
C ILE A 194 20.27 23.07 -14.40
N SER A 195 20.19 24.38 -14.55
CA SER A 195 19.20 25.07 -15.38
C SER A 195 19.82 25.93 -16.49
N THR A 196 21.14 25.88 -16.66
CA THR A 196 21.89 26.69 -17.63
C THR A 196 21.75 26.21 -19.07
N GLY A 197 21.34 24.95 -19.29
CA GLY A 197 21.18 24.36 -20.63
C GLY A 197 19.80 24.55 -21.26
N CYS A 198 18.92 25.39 -20.69
CA CYS A 198 17.56 25.55 -21.17
C CYS A 198 17.46 26.53 -22.36
N HIS A 199 16.89 26.06 -23.48
CA HIS A 199 16.74 26.84 -24.72
C HIS A 199 15.43 27.64 -24.82
N TYR A 200 14.64 27.72 -23.75
CA TYR A 200 13.38 28.47 -23.67
C TYR A 200 13.44 29.54 -22.58
N ALA A 201 12.63 30.60 -22.72
CA ALA A 201 12.55 31.65 -21.72
C ALA A 201 11.78 31.15 -20.48
N PHE A 202 12.36 31.34 -19.29
CA PHE A 202 11.70 31.03 -18.03
C PHE A 202 12.03 32.10 -16.98
N ASN A 203 11.08 32.36 -16.09
CA ASN A 203 11.33 33.19 -14.91
C ASN A 203 12.00 32.31 -13.85
N ALA A 204 13.31 32.50 -13.68
CA ALA A 204 14.07 31.85 -12.62
C ALA A 204 13.70 32.47 -11.26
N THR A 205 12.52 32.14 -10.74
CA THR A 205 12.15 32.49 -9.37
C THR A 205 12.85 31.51 -8.45
N ALA A 206 14.12 31.75 -8.14
CA ALA A 206 14.74 31.14 -6.98
C ALA A 206 13.96 31.65 -5.76
N LYS A 207 12.97 30.88 -5.28
CA LYS A 207 12.38 31.18 -3.97
C LYS A 207 13.52 31.03 -2.96
N PRO A 208 13.97 32.11 -2.28
CA PRO A 208 14.89 31.95 -1.18
C PRO A 208 14.19 31.07 -0.15
N VAL A 209 14.74 29.88 0.08
CA VAL A 209 14.26 29.00 1.13
C VAL A 209 14.78 29.58 2.42
N ILE A 210 13.89 30.22 3.18
CA ILE A 210 14.17 30.57 4.56
C ILE A 210 14.24 29.24 5.31
N ILE A 211 15.46 28.84 5.67
CA ILE A 211 15.70 27.68 6.52
C ILE A 211 15.34 28.13 7.94
N ASP A 212 14.15 27.78 8.41
CA ASP A 212 13.83 27.89 9.83
C ASP A 212 14.46 26.67 10.53
N GLU A 213 15.73 26.79 10.92
CA GLU A 213 16.53 25.72 11.53
C GLU A 213 16.03 25.28 12.92
N THR A 214 14.90 25.82 13.40
CA THR A 214 14.55 25.81 14.82
C THR A 214 13.60 24.70 15.27
N GLU A 215 13.00 23.93 14.35
CA GLU A 215 12.17 22.77 14.73
C GLU A 215 12.79 21.43 14.32
N GLU A 216 13.54 20.82 15.26
CA GLU A 216 13.98 19.44 15.15
C GLU A 216 12.78 18.48 15.07
N VAL A 217 12.40 18.11 13.85
CA VAL A 217 11.42 17.05 13.63
C VAL A 217 11.99 15.74 14.17
N TRP A 218 11.21 15.06 15.04
CA TRP A 218 11.58 13.78 15.65
C TRP A 218 12.16 12.81 14.61
N SER A 219 13.29 12.18 14.95
CA SER A 219 14.05 11.33 14.02
C SER A 219 13.22 10.18 13.42
N LEU A 220 12.22 9.69 14.13
CA LEU A 220 11.30 8.64 13.64
C LEU A 220 10.49 9.08 12.41
N PHE A 221 10.15 10.37 12.29
CA PHE A 221 9.45 10.90 11.11
C PHE A 221 10.37 11.05 9.89
N ARG A 222 11.70 11.01 10.08
CA ARG A 222 12.69 11.02 8.99
C ARG A 222 12.94 9.62 8.41
N LEU A 223 12.35 8.58 8.99
CA LEU A 223 12.47 7.21 8.49
C LEU A 223 11.93 7.14 7.05
N SER A 224 12.67 6.47 6.17
CA SER A 224 12.24 6.30 4.79
C SER A 224 10.94 5.50 4.73
N TYR A 225 9.96 6.00 3.99
CA TYR A 225 8.63 5.38 3.83
C TYR A 225 8.68 3.95 3.27
N MET A 226 9.80 3.56 2.62
CA MET A 226 10.03 2.18 2.16
C MET A 226 10.11 1.17 3.31
N TRP A 227 10.51 1.61 4.51
CA TRP A 227 10.64 0.76 5.69
C TRP A 227 9.36 0.65 6.52
N TYR A 228 8.34 1.45 6.24
CA TYR A 228 7.12 1.53 7.05
C TYR A 228 6.40 0.18 7.16
N THR A 229 6.27 -0.54 6.05
CA THR A 229 5.64 -1.86 6.06
C THR A 229 6.39 -2.86 6.93
N LEU A 230 7.73 -2.86 6.89
CA LEU A 230 8.56 -3.74 7.72
C LEU A 230 8.46 -3.36 9.19
N VAL A 231 8.51 -2.06 9.51
CA VAL A 231 8.35 -1.56 10.88
C VAL A 231 7.00 -1.97 11.44
N GLY A 232 5.91 -1.76 10.70
CA GLY A 232 4.57 -2.19 11.11
C GLY A 232 4.47 -3.69 11.36
N ALA A 233 5.04 -4.52 10.48
CA ALA A 233 5.08 -5.97 10.68
C ALA A 233 5.88 -6.36 11.92
N SER A 234 7.06 -5.76 12.12
CA SER A 234 7.93 -6.05 13.26
C SER A 234 7.27 -5.69 14.60
N ILE A 235 6.62 -4.52 14.69
CA ILE A 235 5.90 -4.09 15.89
C ILE A 235 4.75 -5.04 16.19
N SER A 236 4.00 -5.44 15.15
CA SER A 236 2.89 -6.37 15.32
C SER A 236 3.35 -7.71 15.89
N ILE A 237 4.43 -8.27 15.37
CA ILE A 237 5.00 -9.55 15.83
C ILE A 237 5.55 -9.44 17.25
N VAL A 238 6.31 -8.38 17.56
CA VAL A 238 6.92 -8.19 18.88
C VAL A 238 5.86 -8.00 19.95
N VAL A 239 4.87 -7.13 19.72
CA VAL A 239 3.80 -6.92 20.70
C VAL A 239 2.96 -8.17 20.87
N ALA A 240 2.60 -8.85 19.77
CA ALA A 240 1.84 -10.10 19.85
C ALA A 240 2.59 -11.16 20.65
N PHE A 241 3.89 -11.33 20.42
CA PHE A 241 4.71 -12.27 21.15
C PHE A 241 4.77 -11.95 22.65
N VAL A 242 5.01 -10.69 23.02
CA VAL A 242 5.06 -10.27 24.44
C VAL A 242 3.71 -10.50 25.12
N VAL A 243 2.61 -10.12 24.47
CA VAL A 243 1.25 -10.30 25.02
C VAL A 243 0.88 -11.78 25.14
N SER A 244 1.27 -12.61 24.17
CA SER A 244 1.04 -14.06 24.24
C SER A 244 1.83 -14.72 25.36
N LEU A 245 3.01 -14.21 25.72
CA LEU A 245 3.79 -14.71 26.86
C LEU A 245 3.16 -14.31 28.21
N THR A 246 2.68 -13.07 28.34
CA THR A 246 2.12 -12.57 29.61
C THR A 246 0.70 -13.07 29.87
N PHE A 247 -0.13 -13.19 28.84
CA PHE A 247 -1.50 -13.69 28.91
C PHE A 247 -1.60 -15.18 28.54
N SER A 248 -0.53 -15.96 28.76
CA SER A 248 -0.51 -17.40 28.50
C SER A 248 -1.44 -18.17 29.46
N SER A 249 -2.75 -18.06 29.23
CA SER A 249 -3.76 -18.96 29.78
C SER A 249 -4.07 -20.03 28.74
N GLY A 250 -3.31 -21.13 28.79
CA GLY A 250 -3.79 -22.50 28.50
C GLY A 250 -4.44 -22.87 27.16
N GLN A 251 -4.54 -22.00 26.16
CA GLN A 251 -5.13 -22.33 24.85
C GLN A 251 -4.08 -22.45 23.75
N THR A 252 -3.14 -23.39 23.88
CA THR A 252 -2.72 -24.13 22.68
C THR A 252 -3.88 -25.06 22.31
N GLU A 253 -4.91 -24.47 21.71
CA GLU A 253 -5.96 -25.22 21.05
C GLU A 253 -5.29 -26.20 20.06
N ASN A 254 -5.86 -27.39 19.87
CA ASN A 254 -5.31 -28.38 18.95
C ASN A 254 -5.46 -27.86 17.51
N LEU A 255 -4.62 -26.91 17.10
CA LEU A 255 -4.66 -26.35 15.75
C LEU A 255 -4.23 -27.44 14.77
N PRO A 256 -4.97 -27.64 13.67
CA PRO A 256 -4.58 -28.60 12.65
C PRO A 256 -3.20 -28.24 12.09
N HIS A 257 -2.29 -29.22 12.05
CA HIS A 257 -0.94 -29.05 11.51
C HIS A 257 -0.91 -28.51 10.07
N LYS A 258 -2.01 -28.64 9.32
CA LYS A 258 -2.18 -28.13 7.95
C LYS A 258 -2.18 -26.59 7.86
N LEU A 259 -2.36 -25.87 8.96
CA LEU A 259 -2.33 -24.39 8.96
C LEU A 259 -0.91 -23.81 9.05
N PHE A 260 0.08 -24.61 9.47
CA PHE A 260 1.46 -24.15 9.66
C PHE A 260 2.34 -24.47 8.45
N SER A 261 3.33 -23.60 8.23
CA SER A 261 4.35 -23.83 7.20
C SER A 261 5.11 -25.15 7.45
N PRO A 262 5.45 -25.93 6.40
CA PRO A 262 6.14 -27.22 6.54
C PRO A 262 7.48 -27.10 7.27
N VAL A 263 8.10 -25.92 7.29
CA VAL A 263 9.36 -25.64 8.01
C VAL A 263 9.22 -25.85 9.52
N ILE A 264 8.02 -25.68 10.07
CA ILE A 264 7.77 -25.71 11.53
C ILE A 264 7.18 -27.03 12.00
N HIS A 265 6.86 -27.96 11.09
CA HIS A 265 6.37 -29.29 11.44
C HIS A 265 7.29 -30.05 12.39
N LYS A 266 8.60 -29.79 12.34
CA LYS A 266 9.59 -30.37 13.27
C LYS A 266 9.45 -29.87 14.72
N TYR A 267 8.89 -28.67 14.92
CA TYR A 267 8.75 -28.01 16.22
C TYR A 267 7.33 -28.08 16.79
N LEU A 268 6.40 -28.66 16.03
CA LEU A 268 5.03 -28.89 16.47
C LEU A 268 4.96 -30.20 17.26
N SER A 269 4.26 -30.18 18.39
CA SER A 269 3.94 -31.40 19.15
C SER A 269 3.20 -32.39 18.26
N PRO A 270 3.47 -33.71 18.32
CA PRO A 270 2.80 -34.68 17.46
C PRO A 270 1.27 -34.60 17.65
N PRO A 271 0.48 -34.73 16.57
CA PRO A 271 -0.96 -34.64 16.66
C PRO A 271 -1.47 -35.72 17.61
N LYS A 272 -2.23 -35.34 18.65
CA LYS A 272 -3.02 -36.30 19.40
C LYS A 272 -4.13 -36.78 18.48
N GLU A 273 -4.01 -38.02 18.02
CA GLU A 273 -5.02 -38.72 17.24
C GLU A 273 -6.35 -38.71 18.01
N LYS A 274 -7.25 -37.80 17.64
CA LYS A 274 -8.67 -38.00 17.89
C LYS A 274 -9.20 -38.68 16.64
N GLU A 275 -9.44 -39.98 16.74
CA GLU A 275 -10.27 -40.73 15.80
C GLU A 275 -11.59 -39.96 15.62
N SER A 276 -11.70 -39.22 14.53
CA SER A 276 -12.97 -38.81 13.96
C SER A 276 -13.14 -39.62 12.69
N LYS A 277 -13.75 -40.79 12.84
CA LYS A 277 -14.37 -41.51 11.72
C LYS A 277 -15.47 -40.62 11.17
N HIS A 278 -15.13 -39.81 10.17
CA HIS A 278 -16.10 -39.31 9.22
C HIS A 278 -15.73 -39.88 7.87
N GLU A 279 -16.35 -41.03 7.56
CA GLU A 279 -16.35 -41.60 6.22
C GLU A 279 -16.86 -40.54 5.25
N ILE A 280 -15.96 -40.06 4.40
CA ILE A 280 -16.34 -39.32 3.19
C ILE A 280 -16.71 -40.41 2.18
N PRO A 281 -17.98 -40.52 1.72
CA PRO A 281 -18.29 -41.45 0.64
C PRO A 281 -17.56 -40.96 -0.62
N VAL A 282 -16.55 -41.72 -1.02
CA VAL A 282 -15.87 -41.58 -2.30
C VAL A 282 -16.91 -41.87 -3.38
N ILE A 283 -17.40 -40.83 -4.04
CA ILE A 283 -18.14 -40.97 -5.29
C ILE A 283 -17.12 -41.44 -6.33
N SER A 284 -17.10 -42.75 -6.57
CA SER A 284 -16.39 -43.39 -7.67
C SER A 284 -16.90 -42.83 -8.99
N ILE A 285 -16.12 -41.97 -9.64
CA ILE A 285 -16.27 -41.67 -11.07
C ILE A 285 -15.22 -42.51 -11.80
N ILE A 286 -15.52 -43.79 -12.05
CA ILE A 286 -14.92 -44.57 -13.13
C ILE A 286 -16.00 -45.54 -13.67
N THR A 287 -16.13 -45.56 -15.00
CA THR A 287 -16.84 -46.53 -15.88
C THR A 287 -18.37 -46.50 -15.95
N ALA A 288 -18.90 -45.86 -17.01
CA ALA A 288 -19.64 -46.50 -18.11
C ALA A 288 -19.89 -45.48 -19.23
#